data_AF-A0A2G4SJY0-F1
#
_entry.id   AF-A0A2G4SJY0-F1
#
_cell.length_a   1.000
_cell.length_b   1.000
_cell.length_c   1.000
_cell.angle_alpha   90.00
_cell.angle_beta   90.00
_cell.angle_gamma   90.00
#
_symmetry.space_group_name_H-M   'P 1'
#
loop_
_entity.id
_entity.type
_entity.pdbx_description
1 polymer ?
#
loop_
_entity_poly.entity_id
_entity_poly.type
_entity_poly.pdbx_seq_one_letter_code
_entity_poly.pdbx_strand_id
1 'polypeptide(L)'
;MKESDPKNICVGSMEPFLENIKRIEDDVHKDDKIPGEAVKKIKGYISQSFVLISEQSKLLIERADTAESSRANIDEDRYTKDDILFIESKSKAGKNRNWKHIYDEGKAHGLFKSYSSSHNLKTSYYHLQKRKKQ
;
A
#
# COMPACT_ATOMS: atom_id res chain seq x y z
N MET A 1 -20.64 -16.88 -0.44
CA MET A 1 -19.74 -16.29 0.56
C MET A 1 -19.15 -15.03 -0.04
N LYS A 2 -19.38 -13.86 0.57
CA LYS A 2 -18.71 -12.63 0.12
C LYS A 2 -17.31 -12.63 0.73
N GLU A 3 -16.29 -12.66 -0.12
CA GLU A 3 -14.91 -12.43 0.27
C GLU A 3 -14.82 -11.07 0.98
N SER A 4 -14.41 -11.10 2.23
CA SER A 4 -14.12 -9.91 3.02
C SER A 4 -12.79 -9.32 2.54
N ASP A 5 -12.84 -8.08 2.06
CA ASP A 5 -11.69 -7.28 1.66
C ASP A 5 -10.58 -7.31 2.74
N PRO A 6 -9.32 -7.65 2.39
CA PRO A 6 -8.20 -7.68 3.33
C PRO A 6 -7.85 -6.30 3.92
N LYS A 7 -8.42 -5.22 3.36
CA LYS A 7 -8.31 -3.87 3.90
C LYS A 7 -9.05 -3.65 5.22
N ASN A 8 -9.96 -4.56 5.60
CA ASN A 8 -10.84 -4.37 6.77
C ASN A 8 -10.39 -5.13 8.03
N ILE A 9 -9.37 -5.98 7.93
CA ILE A 9 -8.89 -6.79 9.07
C ILE A 9 -8.11 -5.93 10.08
N CYS A 10 -7.55 -4.80 9.63
CA CYS A 10 -6.72 -3.94 10.48
C CYS A 10 -7.54 -3.10 11.48
N VAL A 11 -8.74 -2.64 11.11
CA VAL A 11 -9.60 -1.80 11.96
C VAL A 11 -10.33 -2.64 13.00
N GLY A 12 -10.81 -3.83 12.63
CA GLY A 12 -11.52 -4.73 13.55
C GLY A 12 -10.68 -5.26 14.72
N SER A 13 -9.35 -5.16 14.67
CA SER A 13 -8.48 -5.58 15.80
C SER A 13 -8.21 -4.48 16.84
N MET A 14 -8.46 -3.21 16.49
CA MET A 14 -8.14 -2.06 17.37
C MET A 14 -9.29 -1.70 18.30
N GLU A 15 -10.54 -1.85 17.85
CA GLU A 15 -11.74 -1.50 18.63
C GLU A 15 -11.82 -2.28 19.95
N PRO A 16 -11.58 -3.61 20.00
CA PRO A 16 -11.61 -4.36 21.26
C PRO A 16 -10.49 -3.94 22.23
N PHE A 17 -9.34 -3.52 21.70
CA PHE A 17 -8.20 -3.08 22.49
C PHE A 17 -8.46 -1.71 23.15
N LEU A 18 -9.00 -0.77 22.38
CA LEU A 18 -9.40 0.55 22.88
C LEU A 18 -10.54 0.45 23.89
N GLU A 19 -11.51 -0.44 23.66
CA GLU A 19 -12.60 -0.71 24.60
C GLU A 19 -12.09 -1.31 25.92
N ASN A 20 -11.07 -2.17 25.87
CA ASN A 20 -10.41 -2.70 27.07
C ASN A 20 -9.65 -1.61 27.85
N ILE A 21 -8.91 -0.73 27.15
CA ILE A 21 -8.21 0.40 27.80
C ILE A 21 -9.23 1.31 28.50
N LYS A 22 -10.35 1.62 27.83
CA LYS A 22 -11.40 2.47 28.38
C LYS A 22 -12.06 1.85 29.62
N ARG A 23 -12.31 0.53 29.60
CA ARG A 23 -12.81 -0.20 30.79
C ARG A 23 -11.87 -0.11 31.99
N ILE A 24 -10.56 -0.16 31.73
CA ILE A 24 -9.53 -0.06 32.78
C ILE A 24 -9.49 1.35 33.36
N GLU A 25 -9.60 2.38 32.51
CA GLU A 25 -9.71 3.77 32.94
C GLU A 25 -10.94 3.97 33.85
N ASP A 26 -12.10 3.44 33.43
CA ASP A 26 -13.35 3.50 34.20
C ASP A 26 -13.27 2.75 35.54
N ASP A 27 -12.56 1.62 35.61
CA ASP A 27 -12.40 0.84 36.84
C ASP A 27 -11.41 1.48 37.82
N VAL A 28 -10.35 2.12 37.31
CA VAL A 28 -9.40 2.88 38.14
C VAL A 28 -10.05 4.16 38.71
N HIS A 29 -10.98 4.77 37.97
CA HIS A 29 -11.70 5.97 38.43
C HIS A 29 -12.78 5.70 39.49
N LYS A 30 -13.17 4.44 39.70
CA LYS A 30 -14.21 4.05 40.68
C LYS A 30 -13.67 3.65 42.06
N ASP A 31 -12.35 3.52 42.20
CA ASP A 31 -11.69 3.09 43.44
C ASP A 31 -10.98 4.30 44.10
N ASP A 32 -11.70 5.04 44.95
CA ASP A 32 -11.22 6.23 45.70
C ASP A 32 -10.16 5.91 46.78
N LYS A 33 -9.63 4.68 46.81
CA LYS A 33 -8.48 4.30 47.62
C LYS A 33 -7.49 3.65 46.68
N ILE A 34 -6.24 4.10 46.69
CA ILE A 34 -5.14 3.46 45.95
C ILE A 34 -4.36 2.56 46.92
N PRO A 35 -4.81 1.32 47.21
CA PRO A 35 -3.95 0.31 47.80
C PRO A 35 -3.01 -0.20 46.71
N GLY A 36 -1.81 -0.65 47.07
CA GLY A 36 -0.78 -1.11 46.12
C GLY A 36 -1.21 -2.23 45.15
N GLU A 37 -2.39 -2.80 45.32
CA GLU A 37 -3.04 -3.75 44.43
C GLU A 37 -3.56 -3.11 43.12
N ALA A 38 -4.10 -1.88 43.18
CA ALA A 38 -4.49 -1.13 41.98
C ALA A 38 -3.26 -0.80 41.11
N VAL A 39 -2.16 -0.39 41.75
CA VAL A 39 -0.87 -0.12 41.07
C VAL A 39 -0.30 -1.37 40.41
N LYS A 40 -0.44 -2.55 41.05
CA LYS A 40 -0.04 -3.83 40.45
C LYS A 40 -0.87 -4.18 39.22
N LYS A 41 -2.20 -4.00 39.27
CA LYS A 41 -3.09 -4.22 38.13
C LYS A 41 -2.72 -3.30 36.96
N ILE A 42 -2.56 -2.00 37.22
CA ILE A 42 -2.14 -1.01 36.21
C ILE A 42 -0.80 -1.38 35.57
N LYS A 43 0.21 -1.78 36.36
CA LYS A 43 1.50 -2.23 35.83
C LYS A 43 1.38 -3.48 34.96
N GLY A 44 0.53 -4.43 35.35
CA GLY A 44 0.24 -5.63 34.55
C GLY A 44 -0.34 -5.28 33.19
N TYR A 45 -1.32 -4.38 33.17
CA TYR A 45 -1.96 -3.94 31.92
C TYR A 45 -1.02 -3.14 31.01
N ILE A 46 -0.24 -2.21 31.57
CA ILE A 46 0.78 -1.47 30.80
C ILE A 46 1.75 -2.45 30.13
N SER A 47 2.18 -3.49 30.87
CA SER A 47 3.08 -4.51 30.33
C SER A 47 2.45 -5.29 29.17
N GLN A 48 1.17 -5.66 29.28
CA GLN A 48 0.44 -6.33 28.20
C GLN A 48 0.29 -5.42 26.97
N SER A 49 -0.03 -4.14 27.18
CA SER A 49 -0.13 -3.16 26.09
C SER A 49 1.20 -2.97 25.36
N PHE A 50 2.33 -2.94 26.07
CA PHE A 50 3.66 -2.85 25.44
C PHE A 50 3.98 -4.05 24.54
N VAL A 51 3.62 -5.27 24.95
CA VAL A 51 3.81 -6.47 24.14
C VAL A 51 3.00 -6.38 22.85
N LEU A 52 1.73 -6.02 22.95
CA LEU A 52 0.83 -5.89 21.79
C LEU A 52 1.29 -4.79 20.82
N ILE A 53 1.70 -3.63 21.33
CA ILE A 53 2.25 -2.54 20.50
C ILE A 53 3.53 -3.00 19.78
N SER A 54 4.38 -3.76 20.47
CA SER A 54 5.62 -4.28 19.90
C SER A 54 5.37 -5.30 18.78
N GLU A 55 4.42 -6.21 18.98
CA GLU A 55 4.00 -7.19 17.95
C GLU A 55 3.40 -6.48 16.73
N GLN A 56 2.54 -5.50 16.94
CA GLN A 56 1.99 -4.71 15.85
C GLN A 56 3.05 -3.89 15.11
N SER A 57 4.02 -3.30 15.83
CA SER A 57 5.13 -2.56 15.21
C SER A 57 5.96 -3.47 14.31
N LYS A 58 6.23 -4.71 14.73
CA LYS A 58 6.90 -5.71 13.88
C LYS A 58 6.10 -6.02 12.62
N LEU A 59 4.80 -6.27 12.75
CA LEU A 59 3.93 -6.55 11.60
C LEU A 59 3.85 -5.37 10.63
N LEU A 60 3.89 -4.12 11.13
CA LEU A 60 3.92 -2.93 10.28
C LEU A 60 5.24 -2.78 9.53
N ILE A 61 6.38 -3.08 10.18
CA ILE A 61 7.71 -3.07 9.55
C ILE A 61 7.78 -4.19 8.49
N GLU A 62 7.40 -5.42 8.83
CA GLU A 62 7.39 -6.55 7.88
C GLU A 62 6.48 -6.26 6.67
N ARG A 63 5.32 -5.64 6.89
CA ARG A 63 4.44 -5.19 5.80
C ARG A 63 5.04 -4.05 4.99
N ALA A 64 5.77 -3.13 5.62
CA ALA A 64 6.48 -2.06 4.92
C ALA A 64 7.60 -2.64 4.04
N ASP A 65 8.40 -3.56 4.55
CA ASP A 65 9.45 -4.26 3.80
C ASP A 65 8.86 -5.09 2.65
N THR A 66 7.71 -5.74 2.89
CA THR A 66 6.98 -6.47 1.83
C THR A 66 6.37 -5.51 0.81
N ALA A 67 5.86 -4.34 1.24
CA ALA A 67 5.32 -3.29 0.37
C ALA A 67 6.43 -2.59 -0.44
N GLU A 68 7.63 -2.46 0.12
CA GLU A 68 8.82 -1.92 -0.53
C GLU A 68 9.41 -2.93 -1.50
N SER A 69 9.44 -4.22 -1.16
CA SER A 69 9.76 -5.31 -2.09
C SER A 69 8.74 -5.42 -3.24
N SER A 70 7.46 -5.16 -3.00
CA SER A 70 6.44 -5.13 -4.04
C SER A 70 6.36 -3.80 -4.80
N ARG A 71 6.88 -2.69 -4.25
CA ARG A 71 7.14 -1.43 -4.96
C ARG A 71 8.41 -1.48 -5.81
N ALA A 72 9.45 -2.16 -5.36
CA ALA A 72 10.64 -2.50 -6.14
C ALA A 72 10.31 -3.42 -7.34
N ASN A 73 9.15 -4.08 -7.30
CA ASN A 73 8.57 -4.82 -8.43
C ASN A 73 7.53 -4.03 -9.23
N ILE A 74 7.31 -2.73 -8.95
CA ILE A 74 6.72 -1.81 -9.94
C ILE A 74 7.86 -1.31 -10.84
N ASP A 75 8.63 -2.27 -11.37
CA ASP A 75 8.96 -2.36 -12.78
C ASP A 75 9.35 -0.98 -13.37
N GLU A 76 10.42 -0.40 -12.80
CA GLU A 76 11.02 0.85 -13.27
C GLU A 76 11.43 0.74 -14.74
N ASP A 77 11.54 -0.48 -15.29
CA ASP A 77 11.88 -0.80 -16.67
C ASP A 77 10.71 -1.41 -17.49
N ARG A 78 9.44 -1.07 -17.19
CA ARG A 78 8.33 -1.50 -18.09
C ARG A 78 8.50 -1.06 -19.54
N TYR A 79 9.23 0.04 -19.74
CA TYR A 79 9.62 0.54 -21.05
C TYR A 79 11.12 0.39 -21.22
N THR A 80 11.51 -0.24 -22.32
CA THR A 80 12.86 -0.03 -22.85
C THR A 80 12.99 1.39 -23.40
N LYS A 81 14.22 1.88 -23.52
CA LYS A 81 14.50 3.16 -24.19
C LYS A 81 13.88 3.20 -25.61
N ASP A 82 13.91 2.07 -26.31
CA ASP A 82 13.36 1.93 -27.66
C ASP A 82 11.83 2.02 -27.67
N ASP A 83 11.14 1.47 -26.65
CA ASP A 83 9.69 1.61 -26.51
C ASP A 83 9.27 3.09 -26.38
N ILE A 84 10.02 3.87 -25.59
CA ILE A 84 9.74 5.31 -25.39
C ILE A 84 9.96 6.07 -26.69
N LEU A 85 11.11 5.87 -27.34
CA LEU A 85 11.44 6.52 -28.60
C LEU A 85 10.42 6.18 -29.70
N PHE A 86 9.98 4.93 -29.77
CA PHE A 86 8.96 4.52 -30.72
C PHE A 86 7.63 5.23 -30.47
N ILE A 87 7.14 5.26 -29.22
CA ILE A 87 5.90 5.97 -28.87
C ILE A 87 6.01 7.44 -29.24
N GLU A 88 7.13 8.09 -28.90
CA GLU A 88 7.37 9.50 -29.19
C GLU A 88 7.41 9.76 -30.71
N SER A 89 8.04 8.89 -31.50
CA SER A 89 8.08 9.00 -32.97
C SER A 89 6.69 8.94 -33.62
N LYS A 90 5.77 8.17 -33.02
CA LYS A 90 4.38 8.03 -33.50
C LYS A 90 3.45 9.11 -32.94
N SER A 91 3.93 9.91 -31.99
CA SER A 91 3.15 10.93 -31.30
C SER A 91 3.33 12.29 -31.95
N LYS A 92 2.34 12.77 -32.69
CA LYS A 92 2.33 14.16 -33.17
C LYS A 92 1.84 15.09 -32.06
N ALA A 93 2.58 16.18 -31.81
CA ALA A 93 2.17 17.22 -30.86
C ALA A 93 0.78 17.76 -31.22
N GLY A 94 -0.09 17.92 -30.22
CA GLY A 94 -1.45 18.44 -30.40
C GLY A 94 -2.47 17.45 -30.99
N LYS A 95 -2.11 16.20 -31.28
CA LYS A 95 -3.05 15.18 -31.76
C LYS A 95 -3.23 14.05 -30.73
N ASN A 96 -4.46 13.52 -30.66
CA ASN A 96 -4.74 12.32 -29.87
C ASN A 96 -3.96 11.13 -30.44
N ARG A 97 -3.19 10.45 -29.59
CA ARG A 97 -2.46 9.22 -29.94
C ARG A 97 -3.45 8.08 -30.19
N ASN A 98 -3.32 7.41 -31.34
CA ASN A 98 -4.01 6.15 -31.58
C ASN A 98 -3.23 5.01 -30.91
N TRP A 99 -3.53 4.76 -29.64
CA TRP A 99 -2.83 3.77 -28.82
C TRP A 99 -2.93 2.34 -29.33
N LYS A 100 -4.05 1.99 -29.99
CA LYS A 100 -4.20 0.66 -30.61
C LYS A 100 -3.21 0.49 -31.75
N HIS A 101 -3.17 1.46 -32.68
CA HIS A 101 -2.26 1.43 -33.80
C HIS A 101 -0.78 1.42 -33.36
N ILE A 102 -0.42 2.27 -32.39
CA ILE A 102 0.95 2.32 -31.84
C ILE A 102 1.32 0.96 -31.23
N TYR A 103 0.43 0.36 -30.44
CA TYR A 103 0.67 -0.94 -29.83
C TYR A 103 0.86 -2.04 -30.88
N ASP A 104 -0.07 -2.16 -31.85
CA ASP A 104 -0.03 -3.21 -32.87
C ASP A 104 1.24 -3.09 -33.73
N GLU A 105 1.60 -1.87 -34.13
CA GLU A 105 2.82 -1.61 -34.91
C GLU A 105 4.09 -1.89 -34.08
N GLY A 106 4.15 -1.44 -32.83
CA GLY A 106 5.31 -1.71 -31.97
C GLY A 106 5.49 -3.21 -31.68
N LYS A 107 4.41 -3.97 -31.46
CA LYS A 107 4.49 -5.44 -31.31
C LYS A 107 5.05 -6.10 -32.57
N ALA A 108 4.70 -5.61 -33.76
CA ALA A 108 5.26 -6.11 -35.02
C ALA A 108 6.77 -5.83 -35.16
N HIS A 109 7.27 -4.76 -34.54
CA HIS A 109 8.70 -4.45 -34.42
C HIS A 109 9.40 -5.13 -33.23
N GLY A 110 8.71 -6.03 -32.50
CA GLY A 110 9.27 -6.72 -31.35
C GLY A 110 9.37 -5.87 -30.07
N LEU A 111 8.75 -4.69 -30.07
CA LEU A 111 8.63 -3.77 -28.93
C LEU A 111 7.45 -4.15 -28.03
N PHE A 112 7.34 -3.49 -26.86
CA PHE A 112 6.23 -3.67 -25.91
C PHE A 112 6.02 -5.12 -25.42
N LYS A 113 7.12 -5.86 -25.20
CA LYS A 113 7.06 -7.28 -24.80
C LYS A 113 6.29 -7.51 -23.50
N SER A 114 6.46 -6.60 -22.54
CA SER A 114 5.83 -6.57 -21.21
C SER A 114 4.34 -6.18 -21.22
N TYR A 115 3.81 -5.71 -22.35
CA TYR A 115 2.43 -5.23 -22.44
C TYR A 115 1.51 -6.27 -23.08
N SER A 116 0.38 -6.53 -22.42
CA SER A 116 -0.69 -7.40 -22.89
C SER A 116 -1.78 -6.67 -23.68
N SER A 117 -1.83 -5.35 -23.62
CA SER A 117 -2.83 -4.55 -24.36
C SER A 117 -2.40 -3.10 -24.57
N SER A 118 -3.01 -2.45 -25.57
CA SER A 118 -2.86 -1.02 -25.83
C SER A 118 -3.38 -0.14 -24.70
N HIS A 119 -4.36 -0.62 -23.91
CA HIS A 119 -4.86 0.08 -22.73
C HIS A 119 -3.78 0.12 -21.62
N ASN A 120 -3.13 -1.02 -21.36
CA ASN A 120 -2.07 -1.10 -20.35
C ASN A 120 -0.85 -0.26 -20.75
N LEU A 121 -0.52 -0.24 -22.05
CA LEU A 121 0.52 0.63 -22.61
C LEU A 121 0.17 2.11 -22.42
N LYS A 122 -1.06 2.52 -22.75
CA LYS A 122 -1.54 3.90 -22.60
C LYS A 122 -1.42 4.38 -21.15
N THR A 123 -1.99 3.62 -20.22
CA THR A 123 -2.05 3.99 -18.80
C THR A 123 -0.65 4.15 -18.22
N SER A 124 0.24 3.18 -18.51
CA SER A 124 1.63 3.21 -18.04
C SER A 124 2.39 4.44 -18.56
N TYR A 125 2.19 4.81 -19.83
CA TYR A 125 2.85 5.96 -20.44
C TYR A 125 2.46 7.28 -19.77
N TYR A 126 1.17 7.47 -19.46
CA TYR A 126 0.71 8.68 -18.80
C TYR A 126 1.18 8.79 -17.35
N HIS A 127 1.32 7.66 -16.64
CA HIS A 127 1.93 7.66 -15.31
C HIS A 127 3.39 8.12 -15.36
N LEU A 128 4.18 7.63 -16.32
CA LEU A 128 5.56 8.09 -16.51
C LEU A 128 5.66 9.57 -16.85
N GLN A 129 4.82 10.05 -17.78
CA GLN A 129 4.79 11.47 -18.16
C GLN A 129 4.40 12.36 -16.98
N LYS A 130 3.55 11.89 -16.05
CA LYS A 130 3.21 12.62 -14.83
C LYS A 130 4.40 12.70 -13.86
N ARG A 131 5.15 11.60 -13.69
CA ARG A 131 6.37 11.58 -12.84
C ARG A 131 7.44 12.55 -13.35
N LYS A 132 7.67 12.60 -14.67
CA LYS A 132 8.64 13.52 -15.29
C LYS A 132 8.32 15.02 -15.15
N LYS A 133 7.09 15.37 -14.74
CA LYS A 133 6.64 16.76 -14.56
C LYS A 133 6.73 17.25 -13.11
N GLN A 134 7.03 16.36 -12.17
CA GLN A 134 7.29 16.69 -10.77
C GLN A 134 8.79 16.96 -10.59
#